data_AF-A0A2V1ACJ5-F1
#
_entry.id   AF-A0A2V1ACJ5-F1
#
_cell.length_a   1.000
_cell.length_b   1.000
_cell.length_c   1.000
_cell.angle_alpha   90.00
_cell.angle_beta   90.00
_cell.angle_gamma   90.00
#
_symmetry.space_group_name_H-M   'P 1'
#
loop_
_entity.id
_entity.type
_entity.pdbx_description
1 polymer ?
#
loop_
_entity_poly.entity_id
_entity_poly.type
_entity_poly.pdbx_seq_one_letter_code
_entity_poly.pdbx_strand_id
1 'polypeptide(L)'
;MVSVAYMDPGNYSTAVSSGADYEYSLLIIIFLSNLFAVVLQCLCVKLGTVTGLDLAEMCRLNLPWWLNLFLYACAEIAIIATDLAEVVGTAIALEILFGIPLFMAFLLSF
;
A
#
# COMPACT_ATOMS: atom_id res chain seq x y z
N MET A 1 -8.48 -9.26 3.50
CA MET A 1 -8.10 -7.97 4.12
C MET A 1 -7.29 -7.19 3.10
N VAL A 2 -7.90 -6.34 2.27
CA VAL A 2 -7.14 -5.50 1.32
C VAL A 2 -7.58 -4.04 1.35
N SER A 3 -8.83 -3.75 1.71
CA SER A 3 -9.31 -2.38 1.89
C SER A 3 -8.61 -1.61 3.01
N VAL A 4 -7.97 -2.29 3.97
CA VAL A 4 -7.20 -1.64 5.06
C VAL A 4 -5.91 -1.03 4.52
N ALA A 5 -5.26 -1.66 3.53
CA ALA A 5 -4.03 -1.18 2.88
C ALA A 5 -4.24 0.05 1.96
N TYR A 6 -5.48 0.57 1.86
CA TYR A 6 -5.75 1.85 1.19
C TYR A 6 -5.98 2.98 2.19
N MET A 7 -6.12 2.65 3.48
CA MET A 7 -6.22 3.61 4.59
C MET A 7 -4.88 3.77 5.30
N ASP A 8 -3.79 3.70 4.55
CA ASP A 8 -2.45 3.83 5.11
C ASP A 8 -2.19 5.31 5.41
N PRO A 9 -1.52 5.64 6.53
CA PRO A 9 -1.20 7.02 6.88
C PRO A 9 -0.40 7.76 5.79
N GLY A 10 0.36 7.04 4.95
CA GLY A 10 1.04 7.61 3.77
C GLY A 10 0.08 8.10 2.67
N ASN A 11 -1.03 7.40 2.43
CA ASN A 11 -2.06 7.81 1.46
C ASN A 11 -2.81 9.06 1.98
N TYR A 12 -3.06 9.14 3.29
CA TYR A 12 -3.65 10.33 3.91
C TYR A 12 -2.70 11.55 3.86
N SER A 13 -1.41 11.38 4.15
CA SER A 13 -0.44 12.48 4.08
C SER A 13 -0.31 13.06 2.67
N THR A 14 -0.26 12.19 1.66
CA THR A 14 -0.15 12.62 0.26
C THR A 14 -1.45 13.25 -0.23
N ALA A 15 -2.62 12.72 0.13
CA ALA A 15 -3.91 13.32 -0.21
C ALA A 15 -4.13 14.68 0.46
N VAL A 16 -3.71 14.86 1.72
CA VAL A 16 -3.81 16.14 2.45
C VAL A 16 -2.84 17.17 1.91
N SER A 17 -1.57 16.81 1.63
CA SER A 17 -0.61 17.73 1.02
C SER A 17 -1.05 18.12 -0.40
N SER A 18 -1.54 17.15 -1.19
CA SER A 18 -2.01 17.40 -2.55
C SER A 18 -3.29 18.24 -2.60
N GLY A 19 -4.18 18.07 -1.62
CA GLY A 19 -5.38 18.90 -1.48
C GLY A 19 -5.10 20.32 -0.97
N ALA A 20 -4.01 20.52 -0.22
CA ALA A 20 -3.57 21.85 0.22
C ALA A 20 -2.96 22.67 -0.93
N ASP A 21 -2.26 22.03 -1.87
CA ASP A 21 -1.59 22.71 -2.99
C ASP A 21 -2.45 22.82 -4.27
N TYR A 22 -3.34 21.85 -4.54
CA TYR A 22 -4.11 21.76 -5.80
C TYR A 22 -5.64 21.75 -5.62
N GLU A 23 -6.13 22.02 -4.40
CA GLU A 23 -7.55 22.05 -4.05
C GLU A 23 -8.32 20.81 -4.55
N TYR A 24 -9.33 20.99 -5.40
CA TYR A 24 -10.22 19.92 -5.87
C TYR A 24 -9.78 19.27 -7.20
N SER A 25 -8.70 19.74 -7.83
CA SER A 25 -8.32 19.31 -9.17
C SER A 25 -7.89 17.83 -9.24
N LEU A 26 -7.35 17.30 -8.13
CA LEU A 26 -6.85 15.93 -8.03
C LEU A 26 -7.92 14.90 -7.61
N LEU A 27 -9.13 15.36 -7.24
CA LEU A 27 -10.18 14.50 -6.70
C LEU A 27 -10.67 13.46 -7.73
N ILE A 28 -10.67 13.84 -9.01
CA ILE A 28 -11.04 12.93 -10.11
C ILE A 28 -9.97 11.86 -10.35
N ILE A 29 -8.70 12.19 -10.12
CA ILE A 29 -7.57 11.25 -10.25
C ILE A 29 -7.58 10.27 -9.09
N ILE A 30 -7.86 10.73 -7.87
CA ILE A 30 -8.02 9.86 -6.68
C ILE A 30 -9.20 8.89 -6.87
N PHE A 31 -10.32 9.40 -7.39
CA PHE A 31 -11.49 8.56 -7.70
C PHE A 31 -11.17 7.51 -8.77
N LEU A 32 -10.53 7.92 -9.87
CA LEU A 32 -10.16 7.01 -10.95
C LEU A 32 -9.15 5.95 -10.48
N SER A 33 -8.18 6.34 -9.63
CA SER A 33 -7.22 5.43 -9.02
C SER A 33 -7.91 4.35 -8.15
N ASN A 34 -8.87 4.75 -7.32
CA ASN A 34 -9.67 3.80 -6.52
C ASN A 34 -10.51 2.86 -7.40
N LEU A 35 -11.06 3.35 -8.52
CA LEU A 35 -11.80 2.51 -9.45
C LEU A 35 -10.91 1.41 -10.06
N PHE A 36 -9.70 1.78 -10.53
CA PHE A 36 -8.74 0.82 -11.07
C PHE A 36 -8.27 -0.19 -10.02
N ALA A 37 -8.03 0.27 -8.79
CA ALA A 37 -7.71 -0.60 -7.66
C ALA A 37 -8.77 -1.70 -7.48
N VAL A 38 -10.05 -1.34 -7.43
CA VAL A 38 -11.16 -2.30 -7.26
C VAL A 38 -11.23 -3.30 -8.42
N VAL A 39 -11.00 -2.85 -9.66
CA VAL A 39 -10.99 -3.74 -10.83
C VAL A 39 -9.84 -4.74 -10.75
N LEU A 40 -8.63 -4.29 -10.44
CA LEU A 40 -7.45 -5.15 -10.29
C LEU A 40 -7.62 -6.13 -9.13
N GLN A 41 -8.20 -5.68 -8.01
CA GLN A 41 -8.53 -6.51 -6.86
C GLN A 41 -9.49 -7.64 -7.25
N CYS A 42 -10.57 -7.30 -7.97
CA CYS A 42 -11.54 -8.27 -8.46
C CYS A 42 -10.91 -9.32 -9.39
N LEU A 43 -9.97 -8.91 -10.24
CA LEU A 43 -9.23 -9.83 -11.11
C LEU A 43 -8.34 -10.78 -10.32
N CYS A 44 -7.62 -10.28 -9.32
CA CYS A 44 -6.79 -11.11 -8.44
C CYS A 44 -7.63 -12.13 -7.67
N VAL A 45 -8.78 -11.70 -7.14
CA VAL A 45 -9.72 -12.61 -6.45
C VAL A 45 -10.27 -13.64 -7.44
N LYS A 46 -10.73 -13.24 -8.62
CA LYS A 46 -11.23 -14.18 -9.64
C LYS A 46 -10.15 -15.20 -10.05
N LEU A 47 -8.92 -14.74 -10.24
CA LEU A 47 -7.79 -15.62 -10.55
C LEU A 47 -7.61 -16.65 -9.44
N GLY A 48 -7.42 -16.22 -8.19
CA GLY A 48 -7.25 -17.14 -7.05
C GLY A 48 -8.44 -18.07 -6.82
N THR A 49 -9.68 -17.62 -7.07
CA THR A 49 -10.88 -18.45 -6.89
C THR A 49 -11.03 -19.52 -7.98
N VAL A 50 -10.60 -19.21 -9.21
CA VAL A 50 -10.76 -20.11 -10.37
C VAL A 50 -9.57 -21.07 -10.50
N THR A 51 -8.34 -20.60 -10.30
CA THR A 51 -7.13 -21.44 -10.42
C THR A 51 -6.76 -22.12 -9.11
N GLY A 52 -7.23 -21.62 -7.96
CA GLY A 52 -6.84 -22.08 -6.63
C GLY A 52 -5.39 -21.75 -6.26
N LEU A 53 -4.71 -20.94 -7.07
CA LEU A 53 -3.29 -20.62 -6.97
C LEU A 53 -3.12 -19.11 -6.84
N ASP A 54 -2.15 -18.69 -6.03
CA ASP A 54 -1.86 -17.27 -5.82
C ASP A 54 -1.26 -16.63 -7.08
N LEU A 55 -1.40 -15.30 -7.20
CA LEU A 55 -0.88 -14.56 -8.35
C LEU A 55 0.64 -14.79 -8.53
N ALA A 56 1.38 -14.89 -7.43
CA ALA A 56 2.80 -15.19 -7.43
C ALA A 56 3.12 -16.61 -7.95
N GLU A 57 2.29 -17.60 -7.63
CA GLU A 57 2.46 -18.97 -8.10
C GLU A 57 2.13 -19.09 -9.59
N MET A 58 1.06 -18.43 -10.04
CA MET A 58 0.71 -18.30 -11.46
C MET A 58 1.81 -17.61 -12.26
N CYS A 59 2.41 -16.54 -11.71
CA CYS A 59 3.56 -15.89 -12.32
C CYS A 59 4.76 -16.83 -12.41
N ARG A 60 5.10 -17.56 -11.34
CA ARG A 60 6.22 -18.51 -11.34
C ARG A 60 6.04 -19.65 -12.35
N LEU A 61 4.81 -20.08 -12.60
CA LEU A 61 4.51 -21.15 -13.56
C LEU A 61 4.55 -20.68 -15.02
N ASN A 62 4.26 -19.41 -15.29
CA ASN A 62 4.16 -18.88 -16.67
C ASN A 62 5.35 -18.01 -17.11
N LEU A 63 6.21 -17.54 -16.18
CA LEU A 63 7.31 -16.62 -16.47
C LEU A 63 8.69 -17.32 -16.37
N PRO A 64 9.69 -16.87 -17.15
CA PRO A 64 11.05 -17.37 -17.03
C PRO A 64 11.65 -16.98 -15.66
N TRP A 65 12.56 -17.82 -15.15
CA TRP A 65 13.08 -17.73 -13.78
C TRP A 65 13.69 -16.37 -13.41
N TRP A 66 14.35 -15.69 -14.35
CA TRP A 66 14.96 -14.37 -14.15
C TRP A 66 13.91 -13.30 -13.83
N LEU A 67 12.78 -13.35 -14.53
CA LEU A 67 11.70 -12.37 -14.39
C LEU A 67 10.91 -12.61 -13.10
N ASN A 68 10.78 -13.88 -12.70
CA ASN A 68 10.21 -14.24 -11.41
C ASN A 68 11.09 -13.74 -10.23
N LEU A 69 12.41 -13.84 -10.35
CA LEU A 69 13.34 -13.31 -9.35
C LEU A 69 13.26 -11.78 -9.25
N PHE A 70 13.13 -11.10 -10.39
CA PHE A 70 12.94 -9.64 -10.44
C PHE A 70 11.63 -9.22 -9.78
N LEU A 71 10.51 -9.88 -10.13
CA LEU A 71 9.20 -9.63 -9.51
C LEU A 71 9.22 -9.87 -8.01
N TYR A 72 9.90 -10.91 -7.55
CA TYR A 72 10.09 -11.19 -6.13
C TYR A 72 10.85 -10.05 -5.42
N ALA A 73 11.97 -9.59 -6.00
CA ALA A 73 12.73 -8.48 -5.44
C ALA A 73 11.91 -7.18 -5.38
N CYS A 74 11.15 -6.86 -6.43
CA CYS A 74 10.25 -5.70 -6.42
C CYS A 74 9.15 -5.82 -5.35
N ALA A 75 8.58 -7.00 -5.17
CA ALA A 75 7.54 -7.23 -4.16
C ALA A 75 8.11 -7.07 -2.73
N GLU A 76 9.29 -7.62 -2.44
CA GLU A 76 9.98 -7.43 -1.16
C GLU A 76 10.24 -5.94 -0.88
N ILE A 77 10.78 -5.20 -1.85
CA ILE A 77 11.02 -3.76 -1.69
C ILE A 77 9.72 -3.00 -1.43
N ALA A 78 8.64 -3.37 -2.12
CA ALA A 78 7.33 -2.75 -1.92
C ALA A 78 6.79 -3.00 -0.50
N ILE A 79 6.91 -4.24 0.00
CA ILE A 79 6.47 -4.59 1.36
C ILE A 79 7.26 -3.82 2.41
N ILE A 80 8.59 -3.74 2.26
CA ILE A 80 9.46 -2.96 3.16
C ILE A 80 9.07 -1.47 3.15
N ALA A 81 8.74 -0.92 1.97
CA ALA A 81 8.32 0.48 1.86
C ALA A 81 6.96 0.73 2.55
N THR A 82 6.00 -0.18 2.41
CA THR A 82 4.69 -0.08 3.08
C THR A 82 4.85 -0.17 4.60
N ASP A 83 5.64 -1.12 5.10
CA ASP A 83 5.91 -1.29 6.54
C ASP A 83 6.55 -0.02 7.13
N LEU A 84 7.55 0.54 6.42
CA LEU A 84 8.17 1.80 6.82
C LEU A 84 7.16 2.96 6.88
N ALA A 85 6.25 3.05 5.91
CA ALA A 85 5.23 4.09 5.89
C ALA A 85 4.22 3.93 7.04
N GLU A 86 3.87 2.70 7.40
CA GLU A 86 2.98 2.39 8.53
C GLU A 86 3.62 2.76 9.87
N VAL A 87 4.90 2.41 10.09
CA VAL A 87 5.65 2.78 11.30
C VAL A 87 5.80 4.30 11.43
N VAL A 88 6.18 4.99 10.36
CA VAL A 88 6.31 6.45 10.38
C VAL A 88 4.96 7.12 10.64
N GLY A 89 3.89 6.65 9.99
CA GLY A 89 2.56 7.20 10.14
C GLY A 89 1.98 7.00 11.54
N THR A 90 2.17 5.82 12.12
CA THR A 90 1.76 5.54 13.51
C THR A 90 2.55 6.36 14.51
N ALA A 91 3.86 6.56 14.29
CA ALA A 91 4.70 7.40 15.15
C ALA A 91 4.23 8.86 15.16
N ILE A 92 3.94 9.44 13.99
CA ILE A 92 3.42 10.81 13.85
C ILE A 92 2.02 10.93 14.46
N ALA A 93 1.16 9.92 14.26
CA ALA A 93 -0.19 9.91 14.84
C ALA A 93 -0.16 9.90 16.37
N LEU A 94 0.74 9.11 16.98
CA LEU A 94 0.93 9.06 18.43
C LEU A 94 1.49 10.36 19.00
N GLU A 95 2.41 11.02 18.28
CA GLU A 95 2.93 12.33 18.66
C GLU A 95 1.82 13.39 18.69
N ILE A 96 0.94 13.41 17.68
CA ILE A 96 -0.16 14.39 17.61
C ILE A 96 -1.25 14.09 18.66
N LEU A 97 -1.59 12.81 18.87
CA LEU A 97 -2.71 12.42 19.74
C LEU A 97 -2.37 12.51 21.23
N PHE A 98 -1.14 12.13 21.61
CA PHE A 98 -0.72 12.01 23.01
C PHE A 98 0.42 12.96 23.40
N GLY A 99 0.99 13.72 22.44
CA GLY A 99 2.12 14.62 22.70
C GLY A 99 3.41 13.89 23.08
N ILE A 100 3.52 12.60 22.73
CA ILE A 100 4.66 11.75 23.08
C ILE A 100 5.80 12.05 22.09
N PRO A 101 7.05 12.27 22.54
CA PRO A 101 8.18 12.50 21.64
C PRO A 101 8.39 11.32 20.69
N LEU A 102 8.62 11.61 19.40
CA LEU A 102 8.82 10.66 18.29
C LEU A 102 9.64 9.41 18.62
N PHE A 103 10.68 9.56 19.44
CA PHE A 103 11.58 8.46 19.82
C PHE A 103 10.88 7.34 20.63
N MET A 104 9.92 7.71 21.49
CA MET A 104 9.11 6.74 22.26
C MET A 104 7.98 6.15 21.43
N ALA A 105 7.41 6.92 20.49
CA ALA A 105 6.41 6.43 19.57
C ALA A 105 6.98 5.37 18.61
N PHE A 106 8.18 5.60 18.07
CA PHE A 106 8.91 4.61 17.27
C PHE A 106 9.17 3.30 18.03
N LEU A 107 9.56 3.35 19.30
CA LEU A 107 9.79 2.16 20.14
C LEU A 107 8.52 1.36 20.45
N LEU A 108 7.34 1.99 20.36
CA LEU A 108 6.04 1.37 20.62
C LEU A 108 5.39 0.79 19.37
N SER A 109 5.76 1.28 18.18
CA SER A 109 5.25 0.80 16.88
C SER A 109 5.96 -0.45 16.35
N PHE A 110 7.10 -0.86 16.93
CA PHE A 110 7.75 -2.15 16.68
C PHE A 110 7.12 -3.27 17.51
#